data_AF-A1DBB5-F1
#
_entry.id   AF-A1DBB5-F1
#
_cell.length_a   1.000
_cell.length_b   1.000
_cell.length_c   1.000
_cell.angle_alpha   90.00
_cell.angle_beta   90.00
_cell.angle_gamma   90.00
#
_symmetry.space_group_name_H-M   'P 1'
#
loop_
_entity.id
_entity.type
_entity.pdbx_description
1 polymer ?
#
loop_
_entity_poly.entity_id
_entity_poly.type
_entity_poly.pdbx_seq_one_letter_code
_entity_poly.pdbx_strand_id
1 'polypeptide(L)'
;MGVSMASGITTSILLETVLLRRGADKLPWGLAFRTATGMSLVSMLAMETMQNLVDYHLTGGVVLLDDPRFWAAALVSMGAGFLAPMPYNYWRLVKYGKSCH
;
A
#
# COMPACT_ATOMS: atom_id res chain seq x y z
N MET A 1 -4.98 7.63 -13.10
CA MET A 1 -4.15 7.15 -11.97
C MET A 1 -4.40 7.94 -10.69
N GLY A 2 -4.23 9.27 -10.64
CA GLY A 2 -4.40 10.01 -9.37
C GLY A 2 -5.73 9.77 -8.63
N VAL A 3 -6.85 9.69 -9.35
CA VAL A 3 -8.18 9.44 -8.76
C VAL A 3 -8.28 8.03 -8.17
N SER A 4 -7.76 7.00 -8.86
CA SER A 4 -7.79 5.61 -8.38
C SER A 4 -6.92 5.45 -7.13
N MET A 5 -5.73 6.05 -7.13
CA MET A 5 -4.83 6.06 -5.96
C MET A 5 -5.50 6.77 -4.78
N ALA A 6 -6.10 7.94 -5.01
CA ALA A 6 -6.80 8.68 -3.96
C ALA A 6 -7.99 7.89 -3.38
N SER A 7 -8.77 7.22 -4.22
CA SER A 7 -9.86 6.36 -3.75
C SER A 7 -9.36 5.18 -2.93
N GLY A 8 -8.30 4.48 -3.37
CA GLY A 8 -7.74 3.33 -2.66
C GLY A 8 -7.12 3.69 -1.32
N ILE A 9 -6.40 4.81 -1.26
CA ILE A 9 -5.82 5.32 0.00
C ILE A 9 -6.94 5.75 0.94
N THR A 10 -7.95 6.47 0.45
CA THR A 10 -9.06 6.95 1.29
C THR A 10 -9.86 5.80 1.87
N THR A 11 -10.21 4.78 1.07
CA THR A 11 -10.94 3.60 1.55
C THR A 11 -10.10 2.78 2.53
N SER A 12 -8.80 2.65 2.30
CA SER A 12 -7.91 1.93 3.22
C SER A 12 -7.77 2.64 4.57
N ILE A 13 -7.54 3.96 4.57
CA ILE A 13 -7.47 4.77 5.80
C ILE A 13 -8.80 4.69 6.56
N LEU A 14 -9.94 4.75 5.86
CA LEU A 14 -11.25 4.60 6.48
C LEU A 14 -11.41 3.23 7.13
N LEU A 15 -11.04 2.15 6.43
CA LEU A 15 -11.15 0.78 6.92
C LEU A 15 -10.24 0.54 8.12
N GLU A 16 -8.97 0.95 8.06
CA GLU A 16 -8.02 0.88 9.17
C GLU A 16 -8.48 1.70 10.38
N THR A 17 -9.02 2.91 10.15
CA THR A 17 -9.56 3.75 11.24
C THR A 17 -10.75 3.08 11.93
N VAL A 18 -11.66 2.46 11.15
CA VAL A 18 -12.81 1.71 11.68
C VAL A 18 -12.34 0.47 12.45
N LEU A 19 -11.35 -0.27 11.94
CA LEU A 19 -10.78 -1.45 12.61
C LEU A 19 -10.05 -1.08 13.90
N LEU A 20 -9.25 -0.01 13.92
CA LEU A 20 -8.57 0.47 15.14
C LEU A 20 -9.55 0.96 16.21
N ARG A 21 -10.69 1.52 15.78
CA ARG A 21 -11.75 2.00 16.67
C ARG A 21 -12.58 0.84 17.24
N ARG A 22 -12.99 -0.09 16.39
CA ARG A 22 -14.01 -1.12 16.71
C ARG A 22 -13.42 -2.50 16.96
N GLY A 23 -12.15 -2.70 16.61
CA GLY A 23 -11.37 -3.90 16.87
C GLY A 23 -10.71 -3.90 18.25
N ALA A 24 -9.56 -4.56 18.35
CA ALA A 24 -8.90 -4.86 19.62
C ALA A 24 -8.39 -3.61 20.37
N ASP A 25 -7.87 -2.62 19.64
CA ASP A 25 -7.20 -1.46 20.23
C ASP A 25 -8.15 -0.38 20.81
N LYS A 26 -9.41 -0.35 20.39
CA LYS A 26 -10.48 0.56 20.86
C LYS A 26 -10.08 2.04 20.97
N LEU A 27 -9.23 2.51 20.06
CA LEU A 27 -8.68 3.86 20.10
C LEU A 27 -9.78 4.93 19.93
N PRO A 28 -9.65 6.13 20.52
CA PRO A 28 -10.54 7.26 20.23
C PRO A 28 -10.35 7.73 18.79
N TRP A 29 -11.41 8.25 18.15
CA TRP A 29 -11.45 8.60 16.73
C TRP A 29 -10.24 9.40 16.22
N GLY A 30 -9.83 10.44 16.95
CA GLY A 30 -8.68 11.26 16.57
C GLY A 30 -7.35 10.50 16.60
N LEU A 31 -7.18 9.57 17.54
CA LEU A 31 -5.97 8.76 17.65
C LEU A 31 -5.98 7.61 16.65
N ALA A 32 -7.14 6.97 16.42
CA ALA A 32 -7.30 5.93 15.41
C ALA A 32 -6.94 6.45 14.00
N PHE A 33 -7.41 7.65 13.63
CA PHE A 33 -7.09 8.26 12.34
C PHE A 33 -5.59 8.61 12.22
N ARG A 34 -4.99 9.19 13.27
CA ARG A 34 -3.54 9.49 13.32
C ARG A 34 -2.70 8.24 13.21
N THR A 35 -3.14 7.16 13.84
CA THR A 35 -2.45 5.87 13.80
C THR A 35 -2.61 5.20 12.43
N ALA A 36 -3.82 5.17 11.85
CA ALA A 36 -4.04 4.63 10.50
C ALA A 36 -3.19 5.36 9.44
N THR A 37 -3.23 6.70 9.45
CA THR A 37 -2.41 7.51 8.54
C THR A 37 -0.90 7.35 8.79
N GLY A 38 -0.47 7.20 10.05
CA GLY A 38 0.95 7.07 10.42
C GLY A 38 1.55 5.66 10.30
N MET A 39 0.73 4.63 10.21
CA MET A 39 1.20 3.25 10.03
C MET A 39 1.41 2.91 8.55
N SER A 40 0.47 3.30 7.67
CA SER A 40 0.39 2.68 6.34
C SER A 40 0.45 3.65 5.16
N LEU A 41 0.30 4.97 5.34
CA LEU A 41 0.13 5.90 4.21
C LEU A 41 1.37 6.01 3.30
N VAL A 42 2.57 6.08 3.89
CA VAL A 42 3.83 6.11 3.13
C VAL A 42 4.06 4.80 2.37
N SER A 43 3.80 3.67 3.02
CA SER A 43 3.93 2.35 2.39
C SER A 43 2.91 2.13 1.28
N MET A 44 1.65 2.56 1.46
CA MET A 44 0.62 2.52 0.42
C MET A 44 0.99 3.35 -0.79
N LEU A 45 1.47 4.59 -0.57
CA LEU A 45 1.94 5.43 -1.66
C LEU A 45 3.10 4.77 -2.40
N ALA A 46 4.09 4.22 -1.69
CA ALA A 46 5.25 3.56 -2.30
C ALA A 46 4.85 2.30 -3.08
N MET A 47 3.91 1.50 -2.57
CA MET A 47 3.39 0.31 -3.24
C MET A 47 2.66 0.68 -4.53
N GLU A 48 1.71 1.61 -4.44
CA GLU A 48 0.87 2.02 -5.56
C GLU A 48 1.67 2.75 -6.65
N THR A 49 2.67 3.56 -6.28
CA THR A 49 3.57 4.20 -7.26
C THR A 49 4.44 3.17 -7.98
N MET A 50 4.99 2.18 -7.25
CA MET A 50 5.83 1.15 -7.86
C MET A 50 5.03 0.20 -8.75
N GLN A 51 3.81 -0.18 -8.34
CA GLN A 51 2.92 -0.97 -9.19
C GLN A 51 2.61 -0.25 -10.49
N ASN A 52 2.21 1.02 -10.41
CA ASN A 52 1.95 1.83 -11.59
C ASN A 52 3.18 2.00 -12.48
N LEU A 53 4.37 2.18 -11.87
CA LEU A 53 5.62 2.35 -12.62
C LEU A 53 6.01 1.08 -13.35
N VAL A 54 5.97 -0.07 -12.67
CA VAL A 54 6.33 -1.37 -13.24
C VAL A 54 5.30 -1.83 -14.25
N ASP A 55 4.01 -1.62 -13.98
CA ASP A 55 2.94 -1.91 -14.92
C ASP A 55 3.12 -1.09 -16.20
N TYR A 56 3.30 0.24 -16.08
CA TYR A 56 3.54 1.10 -17.23
C TYR A 56 4.80 0.70 -18.01
N HIS A 57 5.86 0.27 -17.32
CA HIS A 57 7.09 -0.19 -17.97
C HIS A 57 6.89 -1.50 -18.75
N LEU A 58 6.05 -2.42 -18.26
CA LEU A 58 5.82 -3.73 -18.86
C LEU A 58 4.72 -3.74 -19.93
N THR A 59 3.65 -2.96 -19.74
CA THR A 59 2.48 -2.92 -20.65
C THR A 59 2.50 -1.71 -21.59
N GLY A 60 3.36 -0.72 -21.33
CA GLY A 60 3.38 0.54 -22.08
C GLY A 60 2.12 1.39 -21.89
N GLY A 61 1.27 1.06 -20.90
CA GLY A 61 -0.03 1.69 -20.69
C GLY A 61 -1.16 1.12 -21.56
N VAL A 62 -0.94 -0.01 -22.22
CA VAL A 62 -1.96 -0.69 -23.04
C VAL A 62 -2.63 -1.80 -22.22
N VAL A 63 -3.95 -1.71 -22.06
CA VAL A 63 -4.74 -2.71 -21.33
C VAL A 63 -5.23 -3.78 -22.31
N LEU A 64 -4.66 -4.98 -22.22
CA LEU A 64 -5.00 -6.13 -23.06
C LEU A 64 -5.43 -7.30 -22.17
N LEU A 65 -6.72 -7.36 -21.84
CA LEU A 65 -7.26 -8.37 -20.92
C LEU A 65 -7.22 -9.79 -21.50
N ASP A 66 -7.21 -9.93 -22.82
CA ASP A 66 -7.15 -11.19 -23.55
C ASP A 66 -5.72 -11.77 -23.65
N ASP A 67 -4.69 -10.98 -23.32
CA ASP A 67 -3.30 -11.43 -23.45
C ASP A 67 -2.76 -11.99 -22.12
N PRO A 68 -2.27 -13.25 -22.07
CA PRO A 68 -1.66 -13.79 -20.85
C PRO A 68 -0.43 -13.00 -20.38
N ARG A 69 0.22 -12.24 -21.25
CA ARG A 69 1.33 -11.35 -20.89
C ARG A 69 0.91 -10.20 -19.98
N PHE A 70 -0.32 -9.69 -20.15
CA PHE A 70 -0.85 -8.64 -19.28
C PHE A 70 -1.02 -9.15 -17.84
N TRP A 71 -1.52 -10.37 -17.66
CA TRP A 71 -1.66 -10.99 -16.35
C TRP A 71 -0.30 -11.29 -15.69
N ALA A 72 0.70 -11.70 -16.48
CA ALA A 72 2.06 -11.86 -15.99
C ALA A 72 2.66 -10.51 -15.55
N ALA A 73 2.48 -9.45 -16.34
CA ALA A 73 2.92 -8.10 -16.00
C ALA A 73 2.25 -7.58 -14.72
N ALA A 74 0.93 -7.81 -14.57
CA ALA A 74 0.20 -7.49 -13.36
C ALA A 74 0.75 -8.23 -12.14
N LEU A 75 1.09 -9.52 -12.27
CA LEU A 75 1.68 -10.31 -11.18
C LEU A 75 3.07 -9.79 -10.77
N VAL A 76 3.91 -9.43 -11.73
CA VAL A 76 5.23 -8.82 -11.47
C VAL A 76 5.07 -7.44 -10.84
N SER A 77 4.15 -6.62 -11.33
CA SER A 77 3.82 -5.31 -10.77
C SER A 77 3.36 -5.42 -9.31
N MET A 78 2.43 -6.35 -9.01
CA MET A 78 1.99 -6.62 -7.64
C MET A 78 3.15 -7.01 -6.73
N GLY A 79 4.04 -7.90 -7.20
CA GLY A 79 5.24 -8.30 -6.48
C GLY A 79 6.19 -7.13 -6.20
N ALA A 80 6.44 -6.28 -7.19
CA ALA A 80 7.27 -5.09 -7.02
C ALA A 80 6.66 -4.10 -6.03
N GLY A 81 5.35 -3.89 -6.08
CA GLY A 81 4.60 -3.08 -5.10
C GLY A 81 4.71 -3.59 -3.68
N PHE A 82 4.71 -4.91 -3.49
CA PHE A 82 4.86 -5.53 -2.18
C PHE A 82 6.29 -5.43 -1.63
N LEU A 83 7.30 -5.55 -2.51
CA LEU A 83 8.71 -5.45 -2.15
C LEU A 83 9.14 -4.00 -1.86
N ALA A 84 8.56 -3.03 -2.56
CA ALA A 84 8.93 -1.61 -2.46
C ALA A 84 8.86 -0.98 -1.05
N PRO A 85 7.80 -1.18 -0.24
CA PRO A 85 7.72 -0.58 1.09
C PRO A 85 8.52 -1.34 2.16
N MET A 86 8.99 -2.56 1.89
CA MET A 86 9.68 -3.38 2.90
C MET A 86 10.98 -2.76 3.45
N PRO A 87 11.91 -2.23 2.62
CA PRO A 87 13.12 -1.59 3.14
C PRO A 87 12.83 -0.42 4.08
N TYR A 88 11.83 0.39 3.76
CA TYR A 88 11.40 1.51 4.61
C TYR A 88 10.85 0.99 5.95
N ASN A 89 9.96 0.00 5.90
CA ASN A 89 9.35 -0.55 7.11
C ASN A 89 10.39 -1.27 7.99
N TYR A 90 11.34 -1.98 7.39
CA TYR A 90 12.46 -2.61 8.09
C TYR A 90 13.37 -1.58 8.76
N TRP A 91 13.77 -0.52 8.04
CA TRP A 91 14.62 0.52 8.61
C TRP A 91 13.94 1.28 9.75
N ARG A 92 12.62 1.48 9.65
CA ARG A 92 11.80 2.03 10.74
C ARG A 92 11.86 1.14 11.98
N LEU A 93 11.66 -0.17 11.84
CA LEU A 93 11.71 -1.13 12.95
C LEU A 93 13.09 -1.12 13.64
N VAL A 94 14.18 -1.15 12.86
CA VAL A 94 15.55 -1.06 13.37
C VAL A 94 15.78 0.25 14.15
N LYS A 95 15.34 1.39 13.61
CA LYS A 95 15.49 2.70 14.25
C LYS A 95 14.80 2.80 15.62
N TYR A 96 13.65 2.15 15.78
CA TYR A 96 12.91 2.14 17.04
C TYR A 96 13.28 0.98 17.97
N GLY A 97 14.29 0.18 17.61
CA GLY A 97 14.71 -0.99 18.41
C GLY A 97 13.62 -2.04 18.57
N LYS A 98 12.66 -2.09 17.63
CA LYS A 98 11.53 -3.02 17.64
C LYS A 98 11.85 -4.15 16.66
N SER A 99 11.97 -5.37 17.17
CA SER A 99 12.02 -6.58 16.34
C SER A 99 10.63 -7.21 16.31
N CYS A 100 10.19 -7.71 15.15
CA CYS A 100 9.00 -8.55 15.06
C CYS A 100 9.27 -10.02 15.46
N HIS A 101 10.36 -10.28 16.18
CA HIS A 101 10.70 -11.60 16.72
C HIS A 101 11.58 -11.50 17.96
#